data_AF-A0A2V5T6E5-F1
#
_entry.id   AF-A0A2V5T6E5-F1
#
_cell.length_a   1.000
_cell.length_b   1.000
_cell.length_c   1.000
_cell.angle_alpha   90.00
_cell.angle_beta   90.00
_cell.angle_gamma   90.00
#
_symmetry.space_group_name_H-M   'P 1'
#
loop_
_entity.id
_entity.type
_entity.pdbx_description
1 polymer ?
#
loop_
_entity_poly.entity_id
_entity_poly.type
_entity_poly.pdbx_seq_one_letter_code
_entity_poly.pdbx_strand_id
1 'polypeptide(L)' 'MNFEEFQNQSRLYVIGALEEKELEEFERARKKFGKKAEDFITGCYELHEAFALSLRPAKASAAIKERLMSMVRARKPA' A
#
# COMPACT_ATOMS: atom_id res chain seq x y z
N MET A 1 -17.26 8.14 7.66
CA MET A 1 -17.61 7.70 6.30
C MET A 1 -18.63 6.56 6.21
N ASN A 2 -19.38 6.52 5.10
CA ASN A 2 -20.14 5.36 4.60
C ASN A 2 -19.21 4.37 3.85
N PHE A 3 -19.74 3.24 3.36
CA PHE A 3 -18.89 2.22 2.73
C PHE A 3 -18.39 2.62 1.33
N GLU A 4 -19.14 3.40 0.56
CA GLU A 4 -18.72 3.86 -0.76
C GLU A 4 -17.55 4.86 -0.65
N GLU A 5 -17.64 5.79 0.31
CA GLU A 5 -16.54 6.70 0.67
C GLU A 5 -15.30 5.91 1.12
N PHE A 6 -15.49 4.86 1.92
CA PHE A 6 -14.40 3.96 2.34
C PHE A 6 -13.74 3.26 1.15
N GLN A 7 -14.53 2.79 0.17
CA GLN A 7 -14.00 2.16 -1.04
C GLN A 7 -13.14 3.15 -1.85
N ASN A 8 -13.58 4.40 -1.95
CA ASN A 8 -12.80 5.45 -2.63
C ASN A 8 -11.50 5.75 -1.89
N GLN A 9 -11.55 5.93 -0.57
CA GLN A 9 -10.33 6.16 0.23
C GLN A 9 -9.41 4.94 0.29
N SER A 10 -9.93 3.70 0.18
CA SER A 10 -9.10 2.49 0.12
C SER A 10 -8.13 2.51 -1.07
N ARG A 11 -8.55 3.09 -2.19
CA ARG A 11 -7.68 3.24 -3.38
C ARG A 11 -6.51 4.19 -3.10
N LEU A 12 -6.73 5.26 -2.34
CA LEU A 12 -5.70 6.20 -1.91
C LEU A 12 -4.81 5.61 -0.81
N TYR A 13 -5.41 4.86 0.12
CA TYR A 13 -4.71 4.16 1.20
C TYR A 13 -3.65 3.19 0.66
N VAL A 14 -4.02 2.34 -0.30
CA VAL A 14 -3.14 1.30 -0.85
C VAL A 14 -1.89 1.88 -1.51
N ILE A 15 -1.97 3.09 -2.07
CA ILE A 15 -0.84 3.80 -2.69
C ILE A 15 -0.13 4.76 -1.73
N GLY A 16 -0.54 4.81 -0.45
CA GLY A 16 0.06 5.67 0.57
C GLY A 16 -0.23 7.17 0.38
N ALA A 17 -1.36 7.53 -0.23
CA ALA A 17 -1.71 8.91 -0.58
C ALA A 17 -2.73 9.57 0.38
N LEU A 18 -3.02 8.96 1.53
CA LEU A 18 -3.84 9.59 2.57
C LEU A 18 -3.01 10.49 3.47
N GLU A 19 -3.54 11.66 3.82
CA GLU A 19 -3.00 12.49 4.89
C GLU A 19 -3.25 11.87 6.27
N GLU A 20 -2.51 12.30 7.30
CA GLU A 20 -2.62 11.72 8.66
C GLU A 20 -4.06 11.72 9.19
N LYS A 21 -4.80 12.81 9.01
CA LYS A 21 -6.20 12.93 9.47
C LYS A 21 -7.14 12.00 8.72
N GLU A 22 -6.92 11.84 7.41
CA GLU A 22 -7.71 10.95 6.57
C GLU A 22 -7.43 9.49 6.92
N LEU A 23 -6.16 9.17 7.17
CA LEU A 23 -5.70 7.85 7.60
C LEU A 23 -6.35 7.44 8.94
N GLU A 24 -6.43 8.35 9.91
CA GLU A 24 -7.11 8.07 11.17
C GLU A 24 -8.61 7.76 10.99
N GLU A 25 -9.32 8.53 10.15
CA GLU A 25 -10.72 8.26 9.87
C GLU A 25 -10.89 6.93 9.13
N PHE A 26 -10.02 6.68 8.16
CA PHE A 26 -9.97 5.45 7.39
C PHE A 26 -9.78 4.22 8.29
N GLU A 27 -8.82 4.25 9.21
CA GLU A 27 -8.56 3.13 10.14
C GLU A 27 -9.74 2.89 11.10
N ARG A 28 -10.46 3.94 11.51
CA ARG A 28 -11.72 3.78 12.27
C ARG A 28 -12.80 3.09 11.44
N ALA A 29 -12.94 3.47 10.17
CA ALA A 29 -13.91 2.89 9.26
C ALA A 29 -13.56 1.44 8.87
N ARG A 30 -12.27 1.16 8.65
CA ARG A 30 -11.73 -0.18 8.42
C ARG A 30 -12.12 -1.14 9.54
N LYS A 31 -11.89 -0.73 10.80
CA LYS A 31 -12.32 -1.49 11.99
C LYS A 31 -13.84 -1.66 12.04
N LYS A 32 -14.61 -0.62 11.72
CA LYS A 32 -16.09 -0.66 11.72
C LYS A 32 -16.66 -1.64 10.68
N PHE A 33 -16.11 -1.66 9.48
CA PHE A 33 -16.58 -2.52 8.39
C PHE A 33 -15.99 -3.93 8.43
N GLY A 34 -14.91 -4.12 9.19
CA GLY A 34 -14.31 -5.42 9.50
C GLY A 34 -13.90 -6.18 8.25
N LYS A 35 -14.26 -7.46 8.17
CA LYS A 35 -13.86 -8.35 7.06
C LYS A 35 -14.20 -7.78 5.68
N LYS A 36 -15.37 -7.14 5.53
CA LYS A 36 -15.78 -6.55 4.24
C LYS A 36 -14.81 -5.45 3.77
N ALA A 37 -14.26 -4.68 4.71
CA ALA A 37 -13.24 -3.68 4.41
C ALA A 37 -11.91 -4.34 4.03
N GLU A 38 -11.46 -5.35 4.78
CA GLU A 38 -10.23 -6.09 4.49
C GLU A 38 -10.28 -6.74 3.10
N ASP A 39 -11.38 -7.44 2.78
CA ASP A 39 -11.56 -8.10 1.47
C ASP A 39 -11.47 -7.07 0.32
N PHE A 40 -12.01 -5.85 0.50
CA PHE A 40 -11.93 -4.79 -0.50
C PHE A 40 -10.51 -4.20 -0.61
N ILE A 41 -9.84 -3.93 0.52
CA ILE A 41 -8.46 -3.44 0.55
C ILE A 41 -7.53 -4.44 -0.13
N THR A 42 -7.68 -5.75 0.14
CA THR A 42 -6.92 -6.81 -0.52
C THR A 42 -7.09 -6.75 -2.03
N GLY A 43 -8.32 -6.62 -2.54
CA GLY A 43 -8.55 -6.46 -3.98
C GLY A 43 -7.89 -5.20 -4.56
N CYS A 44 -7.83 -4.09 -3.80
CA CYS A 44 -7.09 -2.90 -4.21
C CYS A 44 -5.57 -3.15 -4.27
N TYR A 45 -4.98 -3.88 -3.32
CA TYR A 45 -3.57 -4.26 -3.36
C TYR A 45 -3.24 -5.15 -4.56
N GLU A 46 -4.07 -6.16 -4.83
CA GLU A 46 -3.89 -7.06 -5.99
C GLU A 46 -3.89 -6.28 -7.31
N LEU A 47 -4.83 -5.35 -7.48
CA LEU A 47 -4.88 -4.47 -8.66
C LEU A 47 -3.66 -3.55 -8.75
N HIS A 48 -3.22 -2.99 -7.61
CA HIS A 48 -2.04 -2.13 -7.57
C HIS A 48 -0.77 -2.90 -7.95
N GLU A 49 -0.60 -4.11 -7.44
CA GLU A 49 0.53 -4.99 -7.76
C GLU A 49 0.51 -5.41 -9.23
N ALA A 50 -0.64 -5.87 -9.74
CA ALA A 50 -0.80 -6.21 -11.15
C ALA A 50 -0.48 -5.01 -12.07
N PHE A 51 -0.92 -3.81 -11.69
CA PHE A 51 -0.58 -2.59 -12.41
C PHE A 51 0.91 -2.31 -12.37
N ALA A 52 1.55 -2.36 -11.19
CA ALA A 52 2.98 -2.13 -11.04
C ALA A 52 3.84 -3.10 -11.86
N LEU A 53 3.42 -4.37 -11.97
CA LEU A 53 4.08 -5.39 -12.80
C LEU A 53 3.87 -5.17 -14.30
N SER A 54 2.73 -4.59 -14.69
CA SER A 54 2.44 -4.25 -16.09
C SER A 54 3.26 -3.05 -16.59
N LEU A 55 3.71 -2.19 -15.69
CA LEU A 55 4.55 -1.05 -16.05
C LEU A 55 5.92 -1.55 -16.50
N ARG A 56 6.39 -1.04 -17.64
CA ARG A 56 7.77 -1.24 -18.06
C ARG A 56 8.69 -0.74 -16.95
N PRO A 57 9.59 -1.57 -16.38
CA PRO A 57 10.50 -1.11 -15.36
C PRO A 57 11.28 0.09 -15.89
N ALA A 58 11.23 1.23 -15.18
CA ALA A 58 12.24 2.26 -15.37
C ALA A 58 13.60 1.57 -15.20
N LYS A 59 14.59 1.87 -16.08
CA LYS A 59 15.92 1.23 -16.05
C LYS A 59 16.36 1.05 -14.61
N ALA A 60 16.45 -0.20 -14.16
CA ALA A 60 16.78 -0.51 -12.78
C ALA A 60 18.16 0.10 -12.49
N SER A 61 18.22 1.09 -11.60
CA SER A 61 19.49 1.67 -11.20
C SER A 61 20.24 0.63 -10.38
N ALA A 62 21.33 0.10 -10.94
CA ALA A 62 22.19 -0.86 -10.28
C ALA A 62 22.69 -0.33 -8.93
N ALA A 63 22.97 0.98 -8.85
CA ALA A 63 23.40 1.66 -7.63
C ALA A 63 22.32 1.67 -6.53
N ILE A 64 21.04 1.84 -6.90
CA ILE A 64 19.94 1.79 -5.94
C ILE A 64 19.78 0.36 -5.40
N LYS A 65 19.87 -0.66 -6.28
CA LYS A 65 19.81 -2.07 -5.88
C LYS A 65 20.95 -2.41 -4.92
N GLU A 66 22.18 -1.99 -5.22
CA GLU A 66 23.34 -2.27 -4.38
C GLU A 66 23.23 -1.62 -3.00
N ARG A 67 22.76 -0.36 -2.94
CA ARG A 67 22.50 0.36 -1.68
C ARG A 67 21.40 -0.29 -0.85
N LEU A 68 20.29 -0.72 -1.46
CA LEU A 68 19.22 -1.42 -0.74
C LEU A 68 19.72 -2.76 -0.18
N MET A 69 20.45 -3.52 -0.97
CA MET A 69 21.01 -4.80 -0.55
C MET A 69 22.03 -4.67 0.58
N SER A 70 22.83 -3.59 0.62
CA SER A 70 23.75 -3.34 1.73
C SER A 70 23.01 -3.04 3.03
N MET A 71 21.92 -2.26 2.98
CA MET A 71 21.07 -1.98 4.15
C MET A 71 20.38 -3.24 4.69
N VAL A 72 19.92 -4.14 3.81
CA VAL A 72 19.32 -5.42 4.22
C VAL A 72 20.36 -6.34 4.87
N ARG A 73 21.58 -6.41 4.30
CA ARG A 73 22.69 -7.20 4.87
C ARG A 73 23.14 -6.66 6.24
N ALA A 74 23.16 -5.34 6.41
CA ALA A 74 23.48 -4.69 7.68
C ALA A 74 22.41 -4.91 8.76
N ARG A 75 21.17 -5.22 8.35
CA ARG A 75 20.04 -5.57 9.24
C ARG A 75 19.99 -7.05 9.65
N LYS A 76 21.00 -7.87 9.34
CA LYS A 76 21.03 -9.26 9.82
C LYS A 76 20.82 -9.27 11.35
N PRO A 77 19.82 -10.00 11.87
CA PRO A 77 19.65 -10.16 13.30
C PRO A 77 20.84 -10.94 13.86
N ALA A 78 21.21 -10.63 15.11
CA ALA A 78 22.02 -11.52 15.93
C ALA A 78 21.26 -12.84 16.18
#